data_AF-A0A7X1Y597-F1
#
_entry.id   AF-A0A7X1Y597-F1
#
_cell.length_a   1.000
_cell.length_b   1.000
_cell.length_c   1.000
_cell.angle_alpha   90.00
_cell.angle_beta   90.00
_cell.angle_gamma   90.00
#
_symmetry.space_group_name_H-M   'P 1'
#
loop_
_entity.id
_entity.type
_entity.pdbx_description
1 polymer ?
#
loop_
_entity_poly.entity_id
_entity_poly.type
_entity_poly.pdbx_seq_one_letter_code
_entity_poly.pdbx_strand_id
1 'polypeptide(L)'
;MFATKANGNYGMRIWGANGQLVFDTGATPVTVTRASNSWSYVSYGAQGPIGTATYYKCNIASGPLLEDEYFMINPFSRTMLAPNNVTSMNAGIRWVYTSNELSLYAIGSRANWYDIGAPGAVFARLPGS
;
A
#
# COMPACT_ATOMS: atom_id res chain seq x y z
N MET A 1 -2.17 41.88 -9.89
CA MET A 1 -1.48 40.74 -9.23
C MET A 1 -1.94 39.47 -9.93
N PHE A 2 -1.03 38.76 -10.59
CA PHE A 2 -1.35 37.46 -11.21
C PHE A 2 -1.00 36.37 -10.21
N ALA A 3 -1.97 35.52 -9.88
CA ALA A 3 -1.76 34.34 -9.03
C ALA A 3 -2.20 33.11 -9.82
N THR A 4 -1.44 32.02 -9.71
CA THR A 4 -1.83 30.73 -10.27
C THR A 4 -3.08 30.22 -9.57
N LYS A 5 -4.01 29.68 -10.34
CA LYS A 5 -5.23 29.05 -9.82
C LYS A 5 -5.10 27.54 -9.96
N ALA A 6 -5.31 26.82 -8.87
CA ALA A 6 -5.36 25.37 -8.84
C ALA A 6 -6.56 24.87 -9.66
N ASN A 7 -6.37 24.67 -10.97
CA ASN A 7 -7.44 24.24 -11.89
C ASN A 7 -6.99 23.13 -12.85
N GLY A 8 -5.89 22.44 -12.53
CA GLY A 8 -5.34 21.36 -13.33
C GLY A 8 -5.32 20.03 -12.58
N ASN A 9 -5.56 18.93 -13.29
CA ASN A 9 -5.50 17.56 -12.75
C ASN A 9 -4.07 17.13 -12.38
N TYR A 10 -3.07 17.78 -12.97
CA TYR A 10 -1.65 17.51 -12.73
C TYR A 10 -0.96 18.79 -12.26
N GLY A 11 -0.06 18.63 -11.29
CA GLY A 11 0.73 19.72 -10.74
C GLY A 11 2.20 19.66 -11.15
N MET A 12 2.86 20.82 -11.13
CA MET A 12 4.29 20.97 -11.31
C MET A 12 4.85 21.93 -10.25
N ARG A 13 6.04 21.59 -9.73
CA ARG A 13 6.86 22.48 -8.90
C ARG A 13 8.20 22.71 -9.58
N ILE A 14 8.62 23.97 -9.64
CA ILE A 14 9.96 24.36 -10.08
C ILE A 14 10.74 24.83 -8.86
N TRP A 15 11.92 24.26 -8.68
CA TRP A 15 12.84 24.57 -7.59
C TRP A 15 14.05 25.33 -8.14
N GLY A 16 14.49 26.35 -7.42
CA GLY A 16 15.69 27.11 -7.79
C GLY A 16 16.96 26.41 -7.32
N ALA A 17 18.11 26.96 -7.72
CA ALA A 17 19.43 26.37 -7.46
C ALA A 17 19.75 26.16 -5.97
N ASN A 18 19.13 26.93 -5.07
CA ASN A 18 19.34 26.81 -3.62
C ASN A 18 18.20 26.04 -2.93
N GLY A 19 17.35 25.33 -3.68
CA GLY A 19 16.23 24.55 -3.14
C GLY A 19 15.01 25.38 -2.74
N GLN A 20 14.96 26.67 -3.06
CA GLN A 20 13.75 27.48 -2.87
C GLN A 20 12.67 27.12 -3.90
N LEU A 21 11.41 27.10 -3.48
CA LEU A 21 10.27 26.94 -4.38
C LEU A 21 10.12 28.21 -5.23
N VAL A 22 10.29 28.10 -6.55
CA VAL A 22 10.21 29.22 -7.50
C VAL A 22 8.81 29.32 -8.11
N PHE A 23 8.15 28.18 -8.28
CA PHE A 23 6.80 28.13 -8.85
C PHE A 23 6.09 26.86 -8.40
N ASP A 24 4.79 27.00 -8.07
CA ASP A 24 3.86 25.89 -7.88
C ASP A 24 2.57 26.18 -8.67
N THR A 25 2.15 25.20 -9.47
CA THR A 25 0.84 25.21 -10.16
C THR A 25 -0.37 25.32 -9.22
N GLY A 26 -0.19 25.06 -7.92
CA GLY A 26 -1.25 25.08 -6.91
C GLY A 26 -2.12 23.83 -6.91
N ALA A 27 -1.91 22.88 -7.83
CA ALA A 27 -2.59 21.59 -7.79
C ALA A 27 -2.15 20.84 -6.51
N THR A 28 -3.10 20.62 -5.61
CA THR A 28 -2.82 19.99 -4.33
C THR A 28 -2.32 18.55 -4.57
N PRO A 29 -1.19 18.13 -3.97
CA PRO A 29 -0.68 16.78 -4.13
C PRO A 29 -1.61 15.76 -3.45
N VAL A 30 -1.45 14.48 -3.79
CA VAL A 30 -2.04 13.39 -3.00
C VAL A 30 -1.53 13.54 -1.55
N THR A 31 -2.44 13.49 -0.59
CA THR A 31 -2.07 13.62 0.82
C THR A 31 -1.91 12.23 1.41
N VAL A 32 -0.68 11.86 1.77
CA VAL A 32 -0.45 10.59 2.48
C VAL A 32 -1.12 10.68 3.84
N THR A 33 -2.02 9.75 4.11
CA THR A 33 -2.82 9.71 5.35
C THR A 33 -2.28 8.70 6.35
N ARG A 34 -1.78 7.56 5.86
CA ARG A 34 -1.26 6.47 6.70
C ARG A 34 -0.13 5.76 5.97
N ALA A 35 0.89 5.35 6.71
CA ALA A 35 1.94 4.49 6.19
C ALA A 35 2.44 3.52 7.27
N SER A 36 2.72 2.27 6.88
CA SER A 36 3.34 1.27 7.75
C SER A 36 4.05 0.21 6.91
N ASN A 37 5.20 -0.26 7.36
CA ASN A 37 5.90 -1.42 6.79
C ASN A 37 5.92 -2.61 7.75
N SER A 38 5.17 -2.52 8.85
CA SER A 38 5.11 -3.53 9.91
C SER A 38 3.94 -4.47 9.66
N TRP A 39 4.19 -5.78 9.74
CA TRP A 39 3.20 -6.82 9.46
C TRP A 39 3.22 -7.89 10.54
N SER A 40 2.05 -8.45 10.83
CA SER A 40 1.89 -9.57 11.74
C SER A 40 1.32 -10.76 10.99
N TYR A 41 1.93 -11.93 11.19
CA TYR A 41 1.33 -13.19 10.80
C TYR A 41 0.03 -13.41 11.59
N VAL A 42 -1.02 -13.89 10.91
CA VAL A 42 -2.34 -14.13 11.50
C VAL A 42 -2.60 -15.62 11.61
N SER A 43 -2.64 -16.32 10.47
CA SER A 43 -2.97 -17.73 10.40
C SER A 43 -2.54 -18.34 9.07
N TYR A 44 -2.62 -19.66 8.96
CA TYR A 44 -2.60 -20.37 7.70
C TYR A 44 -3.77 -21.37 7.63
N GLY A 45 -4.18 -21.74 6.42
CA GLY A 45 -5.25 -22.72 6.22
C GLY A 45 -5.24 -23.32 4.82
N ALA A 46 -5.66 -24.59 4.72
CA ALA A 46 -5.76 -25.29 3.44
C ALA A 46 -6.82 -24.62 2.55
N GLN A 47 -6.47 -24.37 1.29
CA GLN A 47 -7.35 -23.86 0.23
C GLN A 47 -7.66 -25.00 -0.75
N GLY A 48 -8.39 -26.01 -0.25
CA GLY A 48 -8.75 -27.19 -1.02
C GLY A 48 -7.53 -27.89 -1.64
N PRO A 49 -7.61 -28.38 -2.90
CA PRO A 49 -6.50 -29.05 -3.56
C PRO A 49 -5.41 -28.09 -4.09
N ILE A 50 -5.59 -26.77 -3.94
CA ILE A 50 -4.74 -25.74 -4.56
C ILE A 50 -3.47 -25.50 -3.73
N GLY A 51 -3.55 -25.65 -2.41
CA GLY A 51 -2.42 -25.47 -1.49
C GLY A 51 -2.85 -24.87 -0.15
N THR A 52 -1.95 -24.14 0.48
CA THR A 52 -2.18 -23.46 1.76
C THR A 52 -2.14 -21.95 1.57
N ALA A 53 -3.15 -21.26 2.10
CA ALA A 53 -3.13 -19.81 2.21
C ALA A 53 -2.51 -19.40 3.55
N THR A 54 -1.58 -18.45 3.51
CA THR A 54 -1.03 -17.80 4.70
C THR A 54 -1.51 -16.36 4.74
N TYR A 55 -2.00 -15.91 5.90
CA TYR A 55 -2.60 -14.60 6.10
C TYR A 55 -1.74 -13.72 7.01
N TYR A 56 -1.64 -12.45 6.64
CA TYR A 56 -0.94 -11.40 7.37
C TYR A 56 -1.84 -10.18 7.49
N LYS A 57 -1.65 -9.42 8.57
CA LYS A 57 -2.25 -8.10 8.74
C LYS A 57 -1.17 -7.04 8.82
N CYS A 58 -1.41 -5.89 8.21
CA CYS A 58 -0.55 -4.73 8.39
C CYS A 58 -0.80 -4.12 9.76
N ASN A 59 0.27 -3.81 10.48
CA ASN A 59 0.22 -3.06 11.74
C ASN A 59 0.16 -1.56 11.42
N ILE A 60 -0.81 -1.18 10.59
CA ILE A 60 -1.17 0.22 10.34
C ILE A 60 -2.26 0.62 11.31
N ALA A 61 -2.34 1.90 11.67
CA ALA A 61 -3.37 2.40 12.58
C ALA A 61 -4.77 1.97 12.09
N SER A 62 -5.44 1.18 12.94
CA SER A 62 -6.76 0.61 12.66
C SER A 62 -7.83 1.70 12.68
N GLY A 63 -8.72 1.68 11.71
CA GLY A 63 -9.83 2.61 11.58
C GLY A 63 -10.47 2.46 10.22
N PRO A 64 -11.75 2.82 10.05
CA PRO A 64 -12.44 2.67 8.78
C PRO A 64 -11.66 3.34 7.64
N LEU A 65 -11.65 2.69 6.48
CA LEU A 65 -11.19 3.32 5.25
C LEU A 65 -12.17 4.44 4.92
N LEU A 66 -11.68 5.66 4.80
CA LEU A 66 -12.53 6.79 4.44
C LEU A 66 -12.95 6.66 2.97
N GLU A 67 -14.10 7.23 2.61
CA GLU A 67 -14.67 7.14 1.25
C GLU A 67 -13.73 7.65 0.16
N ASP A 68 -12.83 8.56 0.52
CA ASP A 68 -11.89 9.23 -0.36
C ASP A 68 -10.42 8.88 -0.05
N GLU A 69 -10.19 7.85 0.75
CA GLU A 69 -8.88 7.31 1.06
C GLU A 69 -8.61 6.05 0.23
N TYR A 70 -7.46 6.05 -0.44
CA TYR A 70 -7.05 4.99 -1.35
C TYR A 70 -5.76 4.35 -0.86
N PHE A 71 -5.67 3.02 -0.91
CA PHE A 71 -4.40 2.33 -0.68
C PHE A 71 -3.61 2.21 -1.99
N MET A 72 -2.32 2.51 -1.95
CA MET A 72 -1.45 2.40 -3.11
C MET A 72 -1.10 0.92 -3.35
N ILE A 73 -1.40 0.42 -4.56
CA ILE A 73 -1.21 -1.01 -4.91
C ILE A 73 0.24 -1.36 -5.25
N ASN A 74 1.04 -0.39 -5.67
CA ASN A 74 2.38 -0.60 -6.23
C ASN A 74 3.42 -1.30 -5.30
N PRO A 75 3.39 -1.16 -3.96
CA PRO A 75 4.30 -1.92 -3.09
C PRO A 75 3.98 -3.44 -3.02
N PHE A 76 2.83 -3.87 -3.52
CA PHE A 76 2.34 -5.26 -3.46
C PHE A 76 2.36 -5.99 -4.80
N SER A 77 2.91 -5.37 -5.85
CA SER A 77 3.20 -6.02 -7.15
C SER A 77 4.33 -7.05 -7.05
N ARG A 78 4.91 -7.26 -5.86
CA ARG A 78 6.00 -8.19 -5.63
C ARG A 78 5.50 -9.58 -5.30
N THR A 79 6.07 -10.56 -6.00
CA THR A 79 5.89 -11.97 -5.71
C THR A 79 6.53 -12.32 -4.38
N MET A 80 5.89 -13.17 -3.57
CA MET A 80 6.43 -13.54 -2.25
C MET A 80 7.50 -14.63 -2.42
N LEU A 81 8.72 -14.39 -1.93
CA LEU A 81 9.80 -15.39 -2.03
C LEU A 81 9.51 -16.56 -1.10
N ALA A 82 9.71 -17.78 -1.59
CA ALA A 82 9.65 -18.97 -0.76
C ALA A 82 11.04 -19.28 -0.18
N PRO A 83 11.16 -19.64 1.12
CA PRO A 83 12.46 -19.96 1.71
C PRO A 83 13.13 -21.14 1.00
N ASN A 84 14.43 -21.02 0.79
CA ASN A 84 15.28 -22.03 0.14
C ASN A 84 14.74 -22.49 -1.23
N ASN A 85 14.04 -21.61 -1.94
CA ASN A 85 13.47 -21.91 -3.24
C ASN A 85 13.58 -20.72 -4.19
N VAL A 86 14.00 -20.98 -5.42
CA VAL A 86 14.11 -19.98 -6.49
C VAL A 86 12.75 -19.55 -7.04
N THR A 87 11.67 -20.25 -6.69
CA THR A 87 10.30 -19.95 -7.12
C THR A 87 9.57 -19.03 -6.14
N SER A 88 8.70 -18.18 -6.65
CA SER A 88 7.86 -17.28 -5.85
C SER A 88 6.42 -17.78 -5.70
N MET A 89 5.76 -17.37 -4.62
CA MET A 89 4.32 -17.56 -4.40
C MET A 89 3.53 -16.35 -4.88
N ASN A 90 2.30 -16.60 -5.34
CA ASN A 90 1.35 -15.54 -5.65
C ASN A 90 0.81 -14.97 -4.33
N ALA A 91 0.79 -13.65 -4.24
CA ALA A 91 0.21 -12.93 -3.11
C ALA A 91 -0.87 -11.96 -3.61
N GLY A 92 -1.92 -11.81 -2.80
CA GLY A 92 -2.96 -10.82 -3.00
C GLY A 92 -3.05 -9.92 -1.78
N ILE A 93 -3.50 -8.69 -1.99
CA ILE A 93 -3.78 -7.73 -0.94
C ILE A 93 -5.22 -7.26 -1.01
N ARG A 94 -5.82 -7.03 0.15
CA ARG A 94 -7.18 -6.49 0.26
C ARG A 94 -7.33 -5.64 1.51
N TRP A 95 -8.27 -4.71 1.46
CA TRP A 95 -8.86 -4.15 2.66
C TRP A 95 -9.98 -5.06 3.16
N VAL A 96 -9.99 -5.38 4.44
CA VAL A 96 -11.06 -6.16 5.07
C VAL A 96 -11.95 -5.19 5.86
N TYR A 97 -13.11 -4.86 5.28
CA TYR A 97 -14.02 -3.85 5.85
C TYR A 97 -14.59 -4.22 7.22
N THR A 98 -14.76 -5.51 7.51
CA THR A 98 -15.31 -5.98 8.80
C THR A 98 -14.34 -5.75 9.96
N SER A 99 -13.04 -5.92 9.73
CA SER A 99 -11.98 -5.73 10.75
C SER A 99 -11.24 -4.40 10.60
N ASN A 100 -11.53 -3.60 9.57
CA ASN A 100 -10.84 -2.35 9.25
C ASN A 100 -9.32 -2.51 9.19
N GLU A 101 -8.87 -3.52 8.47
CA GLU A 101 -7.46 -3.87 8.36
C GLU A 101 -7.04 -4.13 6.92
N LEU A 102 -5.77 -3.82 6.65
CA LEU A 102 -5.11 -4.22 5.42
C LEU A 102 -4.57 -5.65 5.59
N SER A 103 -5.07 -6.57 4.77
CA SER A 103 -4.70 -7.97 4.82
C SER A 103 -3.97 -8.38 3.55
N LEU A 104 -2.85 -9.06 3.73
CA LEU A 104 -2.12 -9.74 2.66
C LEU A 104 -2.31 -11.24 2.83
N TYR A 105 -2.53 -11.95 1.74
CA TYR A 105 -2.56 -13.39 1.72
C TYR A 105 -1.65 -13.93 0.62
N ALA A 106 -1.00 -15.05 0.88
CA ALA A 106 -0.18 -15.75 -0.12
C ALA A 106 -0.66 -17.19 -0.26
N ILE A 107 -0.74 -17.67 -1.49
CA ILE A 107 -1.14 -19.05 -1.81
C ILE A 107 0.07 -19.79 -2.37
N GLY A 108 0.41 -20.90 -1.73
CA GLY A 108 1.49 -21.77 -2.18
C GLY A 108 1.17 -23.23 -1.90
N SER A 109 1.75 -24.13 -2.70
CA SER A 109 1.65 -25.58 -2.52
C SER A 109 2.66 -26.14 -1.50
N ARG A 110 3.39 -25.28 -0.78
CA ARG A 110 4.53 -25.62 0.08
C ARG A 110 4.39 -24.97 1.47
N ALA A 111 5.32 -25.29 2.36
CA ALA A 111 5.31 -24.89 3.77
C ALA A 111 5.00 -23.39 3.99
N ASN A 112 4.31 -23.11 5.09
CA ASN A 112 3.90 -21.77 5.48
C ASN A 112 5.11 -20.88 5.67
N TRP A 113 5.07 -19.71 5.05
CA TRP A 113 6.05 -18.67 5.27
C TRP A 113 5.56 -17.76 6.40
N TYR A 114 6.45 -17.26 7.25
CA TYR A 114 6.04 -16.41 8.38
C TYR A 114 6.59 -14.98 8.27
N ASP A 115 7.59 -14.75 7.41
CA ASP A 115 8.29 -13.47 7.28
C ASP A 115 8.20 -12.91 5.85
N ILE A 116 7.16 -12.13 5.57
CA ILE A 116 6.98 -11.48 4.25
C ILE A 116 7.94 -10.30 4.01
N GLY A 117 8.91 -10.08 4.89
CA GLY A 117 9.70 -8.87 4.94
C GLY A 117 8.86 -7.67 5.38
N ALA A 118 9.21 -6.50 4.83
CA ALA A 118 8.62 -5.23 5.23
C ALA A 118 8.01 -4.48 4.03
N PRO A 119 7.00 -5.04 3.33
CA PRO A 119 6.34 -4.31 2.26
C PRO A 119 5.65 -3.05 2.82
N GLY A 120 5.90 -1.90 2.21
CA GLY A 120 5.30 -0.64 2.66
C GLY A 120 3.83 -0.55 2.26
N ALA A 121 2.93 -0.45 3.22
CA ALA A 121 1.56 -0.01 3.00
C ALA A 121 1.50 1.52 3.04
N VAL A 122 0.89 2.13 2.03
CA VAL A 122 0.69 3.59 1.97
C VAL A 122 -0.75 3.87 1.55
N PHE A 123 -1.39 4.75 2.31
CA PHE A 123 -2.72 5.28 2.02
C PHE A 123 -2.61 6.76 1.71
N ALA A 124 -3.43 7.22 0.79
CA ALA A 124 -3.49 8.62 0.43
C ALA A 124 -4.90 9.05 0.04
N ARG A 125 -5.18 10.34 0.24
CA ARG A 125 -6.40 11.01 -0.22
C ARG A 125 -6.10 11.89 -1.41
N LEU A 126 -7.05 11.94 -2.33
CA LEU A 126 -7.02 12.94 -3.39
C LEU A 126 -7.26 14.32 -2.77
N PRO A 127 -6.78 15.37 -3.41
CA PRO A 127 -7.07 16.72 -2.96
C PRO A 127 -8.54 17.12 -3.15
N GLY A 128 -9.10 17.81 -2.16
CA GLY A 128 -10.44 18.40 -2.25
C GLY A 128 -11.60 17.45 -1.91
N SER A 129 -11.29 16.33 -1.26
CA SER A 129 -12.26 15.32 -0.79
C SER A 129 -12.36 15.23 0.73
#